data_AF-A0A7R9WTL2-F1
#
_entry.id   AF-A0A7R9WTL2-F1
#
_cell.length_a   1.000
_cell.length_b   1.000
_cell.length_c   1.000
_cell.angle_alpha   90.00
_cell.angle_beta   90.00
_cell.angle_gamma   90.00
#
_symmetry.space_group_name_H-M   'P 1'
#
loop_
_entity.id
_entity.type
_entity.pdbx_description
1 polymer ?
#
loop_
_entity_poly.entity_id
_entity_poly.type
_entity_poly.pdbx_seq_one_letter_code
_entity_poly.pdbx_strand_id
1 'polypeptide(L)'
;KNLYNETVNTGSMVDISRSYQMLSADVRRIIGHVMVLESKELAHVEELLREEPIMQVLTGGDISGAHLYRWRHIRDYTLRQDDGRIGSPAVLVAMDETENVDGLREALYEENLKYLIESRRIIAAGPMHVATKDKDDPASVGVGDLIMFNARSRQEAIEFVEALPYAEAGLYSDMRVHFYNQLDITGKFVSEDPMRDAPCSQMQEALEVWGYPTGDDQTPWLNF
;
A
#
# COMPACT_ATOMS: atom_id res chain seq x y z
N LYS A 1 -20.61 -26.56 16.40
CA LYS A 1 -20.02 -25.57 17.32
C LYS A 1 -19.20 -24.61 16.45
N ASN A 2 -19.76 -23.44 16.10
CA ASN A 2 -19.13 -22.49 15.19
C ASN A 2 -17.99 -21.78 15.92
N LEU A 3 -16.76 -21.92 15.43
CA LEU A 3 -15.55 -21.27 15.95
C LEU A 3 -15.52 -19.74 15.69
N TYR A 4 -16.49 -19.20 14.96
CA TYR A 4 -16.52 -17.79 14.52
C TYR A 4 -17.09 -16.80 15.54
N ASN A 5 -17.66 -17.24 16.67
CA ASN A 5 -18.48 -16.36 17.52
C ASN A 5 -17.97 -16.13 18.96
N GLU A 6 -16.76 -16.56 19.35
CA GLU A 6 -16.35 -16.48 20.77
C GLU A 6 -15.14 -15.59 21.09
N THR A 7 -14.60 -14.79 20.17
CA THR A 7 -13.57 -13.79 20.54
C THR A 7 -13.44 -12.67 19.51
N VAL A 8 -14.35 -11.69 19.54
CA VAL A 8 -14.06 -10.38 18.93
C VAL A 8 -13.32 -9.57 19.99
N ASN A 9 -12.01 -9.78 20.07
CA ASN A 9 -11.14 -8.96 20.92
C ASN A 9 -10.91 -7.63 20.19
N THR A 10 -11.80 -6.66 20.36
CA THR A 10 -11.72 -5.33 19.74
C THR A 10 -10.51 -4.49 20.22
N GLY A 11 -9.76 -4.99 21.20
CA GLY A 11 -8.63 -4.29 21.83
C GLY A 11 -7.32 -4.34 21.06
N SER A 12 -7.08 -5.32 20.19
CA SER A 12 -5.76 -5.56 19.57
C SER A 12 -5.84 -6.13 18.14
N MET A 13 -6.82 -5.69 17.35
CA MET A 13 -6.95 -6.17 15.96
C MET A 13 -5.96 -5.44 15.04
N VAL A 14 -4.99 -6.19 14.54
CA VAL A 14 -4.24 -5.87 13.33
C VAL A 14 -4.77 -6.78 12.24
N ASP A 15 -5.39 -6.18 11.23
CA ASP A 15 -5.85 -6.90 10.06
C ASP A 15 -4.74 -6.85 9.00
N ILE A 16 -4.40 -8.01 8.44
CA ILE A 16 -3.44 -8.09 7.34
C ILE A 16 -4.25 -7.96 6.05
N SER A 17 -4.25 -6.78 5.44
CA SER A 17 -5.01 -6.57 4.20
C SER A 17 -4.27 -7.10 2.98
N ARG A 18 -2.92 -7.10 2.99
CA ARG A 18 -2.09 -7.66 1.91
C ARG A 18 -0.81 -8.28 2.45
N SER A 19 -0.36 -9.38 1.85
CA SER A 19 0.86 -10.09 2.23
C SER A 19 1.48 -10.71 0.97
N TYR A 20 2.58 -10.13 0.49
CA TYR A 20 3.16 -10.51 -0.80
C TYR A 20 4.65 -10.82 -0.70
N GLN A 21 5.03 -11.97 -1.24
CA GLN A 21 6.44 -12.34 -1.40
C GLN A 21 7.04 -11.62 -2.60
N MET A 22 8.09 -10.84 -2.37
CA MET A 22 8.86 -10.17 -3.41
C MET A 22 9.80 -11.15 -4.09
N LEU A 23 9.85 -11.11 -5.41
CA LEU A 23 10.66 -12.00 -6.23
C LEU A 23 11.88 -11.28 -6.81
N SER A 24 13.01 -11.99 -6.85
CA SER A 24 14.20 -11.57 -7.59
C SER A 24 13.88 -11.49 -9.08
N ALA A 25 14.33 -10.43 -9.74
CA ALA A 25 14.08 -10.19 -11.16
C ALA A 25 14.68 -11.27 -12.09
N ASP A 26 15.74 -11.95 -11.65
CA ASP A 26 16.57 -12.87 -12.42
C ASP A 26 16.21 -14.35 -12.17
N VAL A 27 16.11 -14.78 -10.90
CA VAL A 27 15.94 -16.20 -10.54
C VAL A 27 14.51 -16.53 -10.06
N ARG A 28 13.61 -15.53 -10.01
CA ARG A 28 12.27 -15.64 -9.38
C ARG A 28 12.30 -16.26 -7.97
N ARG A 29 13.40 -16.06 -7.23
CA ARG A 29 13.54 -16.47 -5.83
C ARG A 29 12.91 -15.44 -4.93
N ILE A 30 12.43 -15.86 -3.76
CA ILE A 30 11.92 -14.93 -2.74
C ILE A 30 13.11 -14.14 -2.19
N ILE A 31 13.04 -12.82 -2.26
CA ILE A 31 14.07 -11.89 -1.76
C ILE A 31 13.58 -11.00 -0.63
N GLY A 32 12.27 -11.03 -0.35
CA GLY A 32 11.68 -10.27 0.73
C GLY A 32 10.18 -10.43 0.76
N HIS A 33 9.54 -9.64 1.60
CA HIS A 33 8.11 -9.71 1.86
C HIS A 33 7.58 -8.29 2.08
N VAL A 34 6.42 -7.99 1.52
CA VAL A 34 5.69 -6.73 1.74
C VAL A 34 4.37 -7.09 2.39
N MET A 35 4.09 -6.45 3.54
CA MET A 35 2.84 -6.61 4.25
C MET A 35 2.15 -5.27 4.36
N VAL A 36 0.84 -5.25 4.11
CA VAL A 36 -0.02 -4.12 4.41
C VAL A 36 -0.89 -4.52 5.58
N LEU A 37 -0.78 -3.74 6.64
CA LEU A 37 -1.40 -3.98 7.94
C LEU A 37 -2.33 -2.81 8.26
N GLU A 38 -3.54 -3.12 8.69
CA GLU A 38 -4.52 -2.16 9.16
C GLU A 38 -4.65 -2.30 10.68
N SER A 39 -4.38 -1.22 11.40
CA SER A 39 -4.61 -1.18 12.84
C SER A 39 -4.88 0.24 13.30
N LYS A 40 -5.53 0.36 14.47
CA LYS A 40 -5.78 1.63 15.15
C LYS A 40 -4.55 2.17 15.85
N GLU A 41 -3.62 1.31 16.23
CA GLU A 41 -2.45 1.68 17.04
C GLU A 41 -1.18 1.01 16.49
N LEU A 42 -0.10 1.80 16.42
CA LEU A 42 1.21 1.31 15.97
C LEU A 42 1.74 0.19 16.87
N ALA A 43 1.46 0.25 18.17
CA ALA A 43 1.93 -0.76 19.14
C ALA A 43 1.41 -2.17 18.79
N HIS A 44 0.16 -2.29 18.34
CA HIS A 44 -0.39 -3.58 17.93
C HIS A 44 0.32 -4.12 16.68
N VAL A 45 0.65 -3.24 15.73
CA VAL A 45 1.39 -3.61 14.52
C VAL A 45 2.78 -4.12 14.88
N GLU A 46 3.49 -3.42 15.77
CA GLU A 46 4.80 -3.85 16.25
C GLU A 46 4.74 -5.18 17.00
N GLU A 47 3.73 -5.38 17.85
CA GLU A 47 3.49 -6.65 18.55
C GLU A 47 3.26 -7.79 17.56
N LEU A 48 2.37 -7.62 16.58
CA LEU A 48 2.13 -8.61 15.54
C LEU A 48 3.41 -8.90 14.73
N LEU A 49 4.18 -7.89 14.37
CA LEU A 49 5.44 -8.08 13.63
C LEU A 49 6.49 -8.83 14.45
N ARG A 50 6.54 -8.62 15.77
CA ARG A 50 7.40 -9.40 16.66
C ARG A 50 6.99 -10.86 16.66
N GLU A 51 5.70 -11.18 16.60
CA GLU A 51 5.18 -12.56 16.61
C GLU A 51 5.08 -13.21 15.23
N GLU A 52 5.26 -12.43 14.15
CA GLU A 52 5.10 -12.90 12.79
C GLU A 52 6.13 -14.00 12.46
N PRO A 53 5.71 -15.17 11.94
CA PRO A 53 6.60 -16.32 11.75
C PRO A 53 7.85 -16.04 10.90
N ILE A 54 7.75 -15.25 9.81
CA ILE A 54 8.90 -14.93 8.97
C ILE A 54 9.89 -14.06 9.76
N MET A 55 9.41 -13.04 10.47
CA MET A 55 10.23 -12.21 11.37
C MET A 55 10.88 -13.04 12.48
N GLN A 56 10.13 -13.93 13.12
CA GLN A 56 10.66 -14.85 14.12
C GLN A 56 11.77 -15.75 13.57
N VAL A 57 11.61 -16.29 12.37
CA VAL A 57 12.63 -17.14 11.74
C VAL A 57 13.87 -16.34 11.30
N LEU A 58 13.69 -15.12 10.79
CA LEU A 58 14.80 -14.33 10.25
C LEU A 58 15.56 -13.54 11.30
N THR A 59 14.89 -13.02 12.32
CA THR A 59 15.45 -12.07 13.30
C THR A 59 15.20 -12.47 14.76
N GLY A 60 14.49 -13.57 15.03
CA GLY A 60 14.09 -13.94 16.39
C GLY A 60 13.03 -13.01 16.99
N GLY A 61 12.28 -12.31 16.14
CA GLY A 61 11.29 -11.31 16.56
C GLY A 61 11.86 -9.92 16.82
N ASP A 62 13.14 -9.69 16.52
CA ASP A 62 13.69 -8.33 16.50
C ASP A 62 13.19 -7.58 15.26
N ILE A 63 12.39 -6.54 15.49
CA ILE A 63 11.80 -5.71 14.44
C ILE A 63 12.62 -4.45 14.15
N SER A 64 13.77 -4.24 14.81
CA SER A 64 14.61 -3.05 14.62
C SER A 64 15.12 -2.88 13.19
N GLY A 65 15.26 -3.99 12.44
CA GLY A 65 15.61 -4.00 11.03
C GLY A 65 14.42 -3.97 10.06
N ALA A 66 13.18 -3.96 10.55
CA ALA A 66 11.99 -3.91 9.71
C ALA A 66 11.66 -2.47 9.33
N HIS A 67 11.57 -2.19 8.04
CA HIS A 67 11.13 -0.89 7.54
C HIS A 67 9.61 -0.76 7.69
N LEU A 68 9.16 -0.06 8.74
CA LEU A 68 7.76 0.19 9.02
C LEU A 68 7.37 1.62 8.63
N TYR A 69 6.43 1.73 7.71
CA TYR A 69 5.91 3.02 7.24
C TYR A 69 4.39 3.07 7.41
N ARG A 70 3.87 4.27 7.66
CA ARG A 70 2.45 4.54 7.53
C ARG A 70 2.13 4.78 6.06
N TRP A 71 1.39 3.86 5.44
CA TRP A 71 0.98 4.02 4.06
C TRP A 71 -0.36 4.75 3.96
N ARG A 72 -0.37 5.93 3.33
CA ARG A 72 -1.60 6.67 3.05
C ARG A 72 -2.10 6.32 1.65
N HIS A 73 -2.92 5.27 1.58
CA HIS A 73 -3.47 4.81 0.30
C HIS A 73 -4.32 5.91 -0.37
N ILE A 74 -4.04 6.18 -1.64
CA ILE A 74 -4.84 7.06 -2.49
C ILE A 74 -6.15 6.31 -2.79
N ARG A 75 -7.26 6.76 -2.19
CA ARG A 75 -8.59 6.17 -2.37
C ARG A 75 -9.35 6.74 -3.58
N ASP A 76 -8.62 7.08 -4.63
CA ASP A 76 -9.20 7.62 -5.86
C ASP A 76 -9.79 6.47 -6.70
N TYR A 77 -11.10 6.54 -6.95
CA TYR A 77 -11.84 5.51 -7.69
C TYR A 77 -11.55 5.50 -9.20
N THR A 78 -10.86 6.53 -9.71
CA THR A 78 -10.40 6.61 -11.10
C THR A 78 -9.09 5.86 -11.33
N LEU A 79 -8.34 5.54 -10.26
CA LEU A 79 -7.30 4.52 -10.33
C LEU A 79 -7.95 3.19 -10.70
N ARG A 80 -7.30 2.44 -11.59
CA ARG A 80 -7.87 1.22 -12.19
C ARG A 80 -8.33 0.24 -11.10
N GLN A 81 -9.58 -0.20 -11.23
CA GLN A 81 -10.24 -1.18 -10.36
C GLN A 81 -9.90 -2.63 -10.78
N ASP A 82 -8.63 -3.00 -10.82
CA ASP A 82 -8.18 -4.36 -11.08
C ASP A 82 -7.53 -4.92 -9.80
N ASP A 83 -7.99 -6.08 -9.34
CA ASP A 83 -7.39 -6.79 -8.20
C ASP A 83 -6.01 -7.38 -8.54
N GLY A 84 -5.57 -7.17 -9.78
CA GLY A 84 -4.29 -7.57 -10.34
C GLY A 84 -4.35 -8.96 -10.98
N ARG A 85 -5.43 -9.73 -10.81
CA ARG A 85 -5.52 -11.13 -11.23
C ARG A 85 -5.31 -11.33 -12.73
N ILE A 86 -5.53 -10.28 -13.53
CA ILE A 86 -5.31 -10.26 -14.97
C ILE A 86 -4.09 -9.39 -15.28
N GLY A 87 -2.92 -9.84 -14.85
CA GLY A 87 -1.68 -9.08 -15.03
C GLY A 87 -0.41 -9.77 -14.55
N SER A 88 0.68 -9.02 -14.59
CA SER A 88 1.98 -9.39 -14.02
C SER A 88 2.31 -8.31 -12.98
N PRO A 89 1.92 -8.53 -11.72
CA PRO A 89 1.92 -7.49 -10.70
C PRO A 89 3.35 -7.18 -10.25
N ALA A 90 3.62 -5.89 -10.16
CA ALA A 90 4.86 -5.32 -9.69
C ALA A 90 4.58 -4.33 -8.55
N VAL A 91 5.56 -4.20 -7.67
CA VAL A 91 5.59 -3.22 -6.59
C VAL A 91 6.81 -2.32 -6.80
N LEU A 92 6.57 -1.01 -6.74
CA LEU A 92 7.59 0.01 -6.59
C LEU A 92 7.61 0.44 -5.13
N VAL A 93 8.79 0.41 -4.53
CA VAL A 93 9.12 1.12 -3.30
C VAL A 93 10.10 2.21 -3.70
N ALA A 94 9.67 3.47 -3.62
CA ALA A 94 10.50 4.63 -3.89
C ALA A 94 10.71 5.42 -2.60
N MET A 95 11.95 5.85 -2.35
CA MET A 95 12.32 6.67 -1.20
C MET A 95 12.67 8.07 -1.67
N ASP A 96 12.15 9.08 -0.98
CA ASP A 96 12.43 10.47 -1.30
C ASP A 96 13.90 10.80 -1.06
N GLU A 97 14.42 11.74 -1.82
CA GLU A 97 15.66 12.42 -1.51
C GLU A 97 15.45 13.29 -0.27
N THR A 98 16.49 13.39 0.56
CA THR A 98 16.47 14.17 1.80
C THR A 98 17.05 15.57 1.61
N GLU A 99 17.84 15.78 0.55
CA GLU A 99 18.50 17.05 0.25
C GLU A 99 17.91 17.71 -1.01
N ASN A 100 17.56 19.00 -0.94
CA ASN A 100 17.18 19.84 -2.08
C ASN A 100 15.87 19.49 -2.83
N VAL A 101 14.96 18.75 -2.20
CA VAL A 101 13.65 18.39 -2.81
C VAL A 101 12.43 18.98 -2.07
N ASP A 102 12.67 19.98 -1.23
CA ASP A 102 11.63 20.62 -0.41
C ASP A 102 10.51 21.20 -1.28
N GLY A 103 9.26 20.80 -0.99
CA GLY A 103 8.08 21.23 -1.73
C GLY A 103 7.85 20.57 -3.10
N LEU A 104 8.75 19.72 -3.60
CA LEU A 104 8.59 19.08 -4.92
C LEU A 104 7.40 18.10 -4.94
N ARG A 105 7.20 17.38 -3.83
CA ARG A 105 6.10 16.42 -3.70
C ARG A 105 4.75 17.12 -3.80
N GLU A 106 4.56 18.22 -3.07
CA GLU A 106 3.33 19.01 -3.11
C GLU A 106 3.12 19.66 -4.48
N ALA A 107 4.19 20.19 -5.08
CA ALA A 107 4.12 20.87 -6.38
C ALA A 107 3.74 19.93 -7.53
N LEU A 108 4.20 18.67 -7.48
CA LEU A 108 4.01 17.68 -8.54
C LEU A 108 2.89 16.67 -8.25
N TYR A 109 2.20 16.79 -7.11
CA TYR A 109 1.18 15.83 -6.68
C TYR A 109 0.09 15.60 -7.72
N GLU A 110 -0.49 16.67 -8.26
CA GLU A 110 -1.56 16.58 -9.25
C GLU A 110 -1.08 15.94 -10.56
N GLU A 111 0.14 16.28 -11.00
CA GLU A 111 0.72 15.74 -12.23
C GLU A 111 1.03 14.24 -12.07
N ASN A 112 1.62 13.86 -10.95
CA ASN A 112 1.90 12.46 -10.63
C ASN A 112 0.61 11.65 -10.50
N LEU A 113 -0.42 12.17 -9.81
CA LEU A 113 -1.73 11.50 -9.71
C LEU A 113 -2.36 11.30 -11.09
N LYS A 114 -2.33 12.34 -11.94
CA LYS A 114 -2.85 12.25 -13.31
C LYS A 114 -2.12 11.18 -14.11
N TYR A 115 -0.79 11.12 -14.03
CA TYR A 115 0.00 10.08 -14.68
C TYR A 115 -0.42 8.67 -14.23
N LEU A 116 -0.59 8.47 -12.91
CA LEU A 116 -1.04 7.20 -12.34
C LEU A 116 -2.43 6.79 -12.89
N ILE A 117 -3.38 7.73 -12.95
CA ILE A 117 -4.72 7.50 -13.49
C ILE A 117 -4.66 7.15 -14.99
N GLU A 118 -3.96 7.96 -15.78
CA GLU A 118 -3.86 7.79 -17.24
C GLU A 118 -3.15 6.49 -17.63
N SER A 119 -2.23 6.00 -16.77
CA SER A 119 -1.54 4.73 -17.00
C SER A 119 -2.49 3.53 -17.09
N ARG A 120 -3.63 3.58 -16.40
CA ARG A 120 -4.59 2.46 -16.24
C ARG A 120 -3.91 1.15 -15.85
N ARG A 121 -2.87 1.20 -15.00
CA ARG A 121 -2.08 0.04 -14.57
C ARG A 121 -2.07 -0.16 -13.05
N ILE A 122 -2.50 0.85 -12.30
CA ILE A 122 -2.40 0.88 -10.84
C ILE A 122 -3.37 -0.12 -10.21
N ILE A 123 -2.87 -0.87 -9.23
CA ILE A 123 -3.64 -1.76 -8.34
C ILE A 123 -3.91 -1.03 -7.02
N ALA A 124 -2.89 -0.38 -6.47
CA ALA A 124 -2.95 0.44 -5.27
C ALA A 124 -1.74 1.38 -5.25
N ALA A 125 -1.89 2.61 -4.77
CA ALA A 125 -0.79 3.56 -4.71
C ALA A 125 -0.94 4.51 -3.53
N GLY A 126 0.17 5.03 -3.02
CA GLY A 126 0.12 6.17 -2.11
C GLY A 126 1.44 6.43 -1.39
N PRO A 127 1.56 7.61 -0.77
CA PRO A 127 2.77 7.99 -0.07
C PRO A 127 2.97 7.17 1.21
N MET A 128 4.25 6.85 1.44
CA MET A 128 4.75 6.31 2.68
C MET A 128 5.14 7.48 3.59
N HIS A 129 4.68 7.43 4.82
CA HIS A 129 5.03 8.39 5.86
C HIS A 129 5.79 7.68 6.98
N VAL A 130 6.56 8.45 7.74
CA VAL A 130 7.15 7.95 9.00
C VAL A 130 6.03 7.42 9.90
N ALA A 131 6.18 6.19 10.38
CA ALA A 131 5.22 5.56 11.28
C ALA A 131 5.34 6.17 12.68
N THR A 132 4.47 7.13 13.00
CA THR A 132 4.35 7.72 14.34
C THR A 132 3.15 7.14 15.08
N LYS A 133 3.06 7.40 16.38
CA LYS A 133 1.91 6.97 17.20
C LYS A 133 0.60 7.61 16.72
N ASP A 134 0.63 8.91 16.45
CA ASP A 134 -0.55 9.70 16.09
C ASP A 134 -0.57 10.04 14.60
N LYS A 135 -1.76 10.02 13.98
CA LYS A 135 -1.89 10.26 12.53
C LYS A 135 -1.54 11.69 12.10
N ASP A 136 -1.75 12.63 13.01
CA ASP A 136 -1.59 14.08 12.79
C ASP A 136 -0.27 14.59 13.41
N ASP A 137 0.63 13.67 13.79
CA ASP A 137 1.95 14.02 14.29
C ASP A 137 2.74 14.75 13.19
N PRO A 138 3.25 15.97 13.43
CA PRO A 138 4.08 16.70 12.47
C PRO A 138 5.33 15.92 12.03
N ALA A 139 5.81 14.97 12.82
CA ALA A 139 6.92 14.09 12.46
C ALA A 139 6.53 12.99 11.45
N SER A 140 5.23 12.76 11.22
CA SER A 140 4.70 11.83 10.20
C SER A 140 4.80 12.44 8.80
N VAL A 141 6.00 12.85 8.39
CA VAL A 141 6.28 13.40 7.06
C VAL A 141 6.33 12.31 5.99
N GLY A 142 6.05 12.70 4.74
CA GLY A 142 6.20 11.81 3.59
C GLY A 142 7.68 11.50 3.36
N VAL A 143 7.98 10.23 3.07
CA VAL A 143 9.35 9.72 2.90
C VAL A 143 9.52 8.89 1.62
N GLY A 144 8.48 8.80 0.80
CA GLY A 144 8.50 7.96 -0.38
C GLY A 144 7.10 7.54 -0.83
N ASP A 145 7.05 6.60 -1.76
CA ASP A 145 5.82 6.05 -2.31
C ASP A 145 5.87 4.52 -2.40
N LEU A 146 4.72 3.90 -2.11
CA LEU A 146 4.45 2.50 -2.38
C LEU A 146 3.41 2.43 -3.49
N ILE A 147 3.79 1.88 -4.64
CA ILE A 147 2.92 1.75 -5.82
C ILE A 147 2.89 0.30 -6.27
N MET A 148 1.71 -0.30 -6.24
CA MET A 148 1.41 -1.60 -6.80
C MET A 148 0.75 -1.41 -8.17
N PHE A 149 1.31 -2.03 -9.21
CA PHE A 149 0.85 -1.84 -10.59
C PHE A 149 1.11 -3.08 -11.44
N ASN A 150 0.47 -3.16 -12.61
CA ASN A 150 0.70 -4.21 -13.58
C ASN A 150 1.70 -3.78 -14.66
N ALA A 151 2.67 -4.66 -14.97
CA ALA A 151 3.60 -4.49 -16.08
C ALA A 151 3.90 -5.84 -16.73
N ARG A 152 3.93 -5.93 -18.07
CA ARG A 152 4.10 -7.20 -18.81
C ARG A 152 5.51 -7.76 -18.70
N SER A 153 6.48 -6.89 -18.42
CA SER A 153 7.89 -7.25 -18.32
C SER A 153 8.61 -6.34 -17.35
N ARG A 154 9.80 -6.76 -16.92
CA ARG A 154 10.69 -5.93 -16.11
C ARG A 154 11.04 -4.61 -16.80
N GLN A 155 11.33 -4.65 -18.10
CA GLN A 155 11.70 -3.45 -18.84
C GLN A 155 10.54 -2.44 -18.88
N GLU A 156 9.31 -2.91 -19.13
CA GLU A 156 8.13 -2.05 -19.07
C GLU A 156 7.87 -1.51 -17.66
N ALA A 157 8.17 -2.30 -16.61
CA ALA A 157 8.03 -1.85 -15.24
C ALA A 157 9.04 -0.72 -14.93
N ILE A 158 10.28 -0.85 -15.40
CA ILE A 158 11.33 0.17 -15.26
C ILE A 158 10.92 1.45 -16.01
N GLU A 159 10.54 1.33 -17.29
CA GLU A 159 10.11 2.47 -18.12
C GLU A 159 8.92 3.21 -17.50
N PHE A 160 7.98 2.48 -16.90
CA PHE A 160 6.86 3.08 -16.19
C PHE A 160 7.29 3.89 -14.97
N VAL A 161 8.17 3.34 -14.12
CA VAL A 161 8.57 4.05 -12.89
C VAL A 161 9.53 5.20 -13.17
N GLU A 162 10.39 5.08 -14.19
CA GLU A 162 11.30 6.15 -14.61
C GLU A 162 10.55 7.35 -15.21
N ALA A 163 9.36 7.11 -15.77
CA ALA A 163 8.49 8.14 -16.33
C ALA A 163 7.48 8.72 -15.32
N LEU A 164 7.58 8.37 -14.02
CA LEU A 164 6.79 9.05 -13.00
C LEU A 164 7.23 10.52 -12.91
N PRO A 165 6.31 11.50 -12.86
CA PRO A 165 6.68 12.92 -12.70
C PRO A 165 7.60 13.18 -11.50
N TYR A 166 7.39 12.46 -10.39
CA TYR A 166 8.30 12.50 -9.24
C TYR A 166 9.70 11.96 -9.55
N ALA A 167 9.82 10.88 -10.34
CA ALA A 167 11.11 10.33 -10.73
C ALA A 167 11.85 11.27 -11.69
N GLU A 168 11.15 11.81 -12.70
CA GLU A 168 11.73 12.75 -13.67
C GLU A 168 12.21 14.05 -13.02
N ALA A 169 11.50 14.52 -12.00
CA ALA A 169 11.89 15.69 -11.21
C ALA A 169 13.03 15.42 -10.22
N GLY A 170 13.47 14.16 -10.08
CA GLY A 170 14.52 13.77 -9.14
C GLY A 170 14.07 13.77 -7.67
N LEU A 171 12.77 13.61 -7.40
CA LEU A 171 12.26 13.50 -6.03
C LEU A 171 12.79 12.26 -5.33
N TYR A 172 12.96 11.15 -6.05
CA TYR A 172 13.38 9.88 -5.48
C TYR A 172 14.89 9.69 -5.50
N SER A 173 15.47 9.34 -4.36
CA SER A 173 16.88 8.96 -4.22
C SER A 173 17.12 7.48 -4.52
N ASP A 174 16.15 6.62 -4.16
CA ASP A 174 16.19 5.17 -4.38
C ASP A 174 14.85 4.68 -4.90
N MET A 175 14.86 3.87 -5.96
CA MET A 175 13.67 3.24 -6.52
C MET A 175 13.92 1.75 -6.70
N ARG A 176 13.06 0.93 -6.08
CA ARG A 176 13.14 -0.53 -6.17
C ARG A 176 11.87 -1.09 -6.75
N VAL A 177 12.00 -1.81 -7.86
CA VAL A 177 10.89 -2.47 -8.54
C VAL A 177 11.04 -3.98 -8.43
N HIS A 178 10.00 -4.63 -7.91
CA HIS A 178 9.93 -6.07 -7.73
C HIS A 178 8.64 -6.63 -8.28
N PHE A 179 8.69 -7.81 -8.90
CA PHE A 179 7.48 -8.59 -9.14
C PHE A 179 7.12 -9.33 -7.86
N TYR A 180 5.84 -9.54 -7.62
CA TYR A 180 5.37 -10.30 -6.47
C TYR A 180 4.36 -11.38 -6.86
N ASN A 181 4.27 -12.43 -6.05
CA ASN A 181 3.27 -13.46 -6.26
C ASN A 181 1.91 -12.98 -5.74
N GLN A 182 0.89 -13.08 -6.58
CA GLN A 182 -0.50 -12.82 -6.19
C GLN A 182 -1.15 -13.99 -5.45
N LEU A 183 -0.68 -15.20 -5.70
CA LEU A 183 -1.17 -16.36 -4.98
C LEU A 183 -0.56 -16.33 -3.59
N ASP A 184 -1.38 -16.06 -2.58
CA ASP A 184 -1.00 -16.27 -1.18
C ASP A 184 -0.79 -17.77 -0.95
N ILE A 185 0.45 -18.23 -1.17
CA ILE A 185 0.88 -19.61 -0.93
C ILE A 185 0.95 -19.95 0.58
N THR A 186 0.73 -18.98 1.47
CA THR A 186 0.64 -19.25 2.92
C THR A 186 -0.70 -19.87 3.32
N GLY A 187 -1.71 -19.81 2.43
CA GLY A 187 -3.06 -20.33 2.68
C GLY A 187 -3.84 -19.52 3.72
N LYS A 188 -3.38 -18.31 4.08
CA LYS A 188 -3.92 -17.48 5.15
C LYS A 188 -5.00 -16.50 4.66
N PHE A 189 -5.00 -16.15 3.37
CA PHE A 189 -5.87 -15.14 2.76
C PHE A 189 -6.50 -15.58 1.43
N VAL A 190 -6.83 -16.86 1.27
CA VAL A 190 -7.82 -17.26 0.25
C VAL A 190 -9.20 -16.88 0.78
N SER A 191 -9.52 -15.59 0.77
CA SER A 191 -10.92 -15.16 0.76
C SER A 191 -11.23 -14.72 -0.66
N GLU A 192 -12.07 -15.47 -1.35
CA GLU A 192 -12.89 -14.86 -2.38
C GLU A 192 -13.66 -13.74 -1.69
N ASP A 193 -13.48 -12.49 -2.12
CA ASP A 193 -14.27 -11.37 -1.60
C ASP A 193 -15.76 -11.73 -1.80
N PRO A 194 -16.52 -12.02 -0.74
CA PRO A 194 -17.91 -12.40 -0.86
C PRO A 194 -18.77 -11.22 -1.33
N MET A 195 -18.23 -9.99 -1.32
CA MET A 195 -18.85 -8.77 -1.79
C MET A 195 -18.38 -8.35 -3.18
N ARG A 196 -17.60 -9.17 -3.90
CA ARG A 196 -17.14 -8.90 -5.28
C ARG A 196 -18.27 -8.47 -6.22
N ASP A 197 -19.46 -9.04 -6.01
CA ASP A 197 -20.66 -8.82 -6.81
C ASP A 197 -21.77 -8.07 -6.02
N ALA A 198 -21.44 -7.49 -4.86
CA ALA A 198 -22.41 -6.77 -4.03
C ALA A 198 -22.71 -5.38 -4.64
N PRO A 199 -23.99 -5.00 -4.78
CA PRO A 199 -24.35 -3.66 -5.24
C PRO A 199 -23.86 -2.61 -4.24
N CYS A 200 -23.23 -1.56 -4.73
CA CYS A 200 -22.66 -0.44 -3.95
C CYS A 200 -23.67 0.36 -3.10
N SER A 201 -24.91 -0.11 -2.94
CA SER A 201 -25.95 0.57 -2.16
C SER A 201 -25.62 0.66 -0.67
N GLN A 202 -24.84 -0.28 -0.13
CA GLN A 202 -24.34 -0.21 1.25
C GLN A 202 -23.32 0.92 1.42
N MET A 203 -22.63 1.31 0.35
CA MET A 203 -21.71 2.46 0.33
C MET A 203 -22.48 3.78 0.36
N GLN A 204 -23.65 3.85 -0.29
CA GLN A 204 -24.54 5.01 -0.23
C GLN A 204 -25.06 5.24 1.20
N GLU A 205 -25.48 4.18 1.89
CA GLU A 205 -25.92 4.25 3.29
C GLU A 205 -24.75 4.59 4.24
N ALA A 206 -23.55 4.07 3.97
CA ALA A 206 -22.34 4.42 4.71
C ALA A 206 -21.96 5.91 4.54
N LEU A 207 -22.14 6.47 3.33
CA LEU A 207 -21.93 7.88 3.02
C LEU A 207 -22.97 8.78 3.72
N GLU A 208 -24.23 8.35 3.76
CA GLU A 208 -25.33 9.11 4.36
C GLU A 208 -25.32 9.09 5.90
N VAL A 209 -24.90 7.98 6.51
CA VAL A 209 -25.02 7.78 7.97
C VAL A 209 -23.71 8.00 8.73
N TRP A 210 -22.57 7.61 8.15
CA TRP A 210 -21.31 7.50 8.92
C TRP A 210 -20.36 8.67 8.68
N GLY A 211 -20.54 9.41 7.59
CA GLY A 211 -19.70 10.57 7.22
C GLY A 211 -18.24 10.16 7.03
N TYR A 212 -17.74 10.18 5.80
CA TYR A 212 -16.28 10.10 5.62
C TYR A 212 -15.62 11.26 6.39
N PRO A 213 -14.43 11.07 7.02
CA PRO A 213 -13.69 12.19 7.57
C PRO A 213 -13.35 13.16 6.44
N THR A 214 -14.10 14.25 6.35
CA THR A 214 -13.97 15.34 5.38
C THR A 214 -12.88 16.34 5.76
N GLY A 215 -11.93 15.94 6.60
CA GLY A 215 -10.80 16.76 7.03
C GLY A 215 -9.55 16.40 6.24
N ASP A 216 -9.57 16.68 4.95
CA ASP A 216 -8.41 17.13 4.16
C ASP A 216 -8.92 17.44 2.75
N ASP A 217 -8.45 18.55 2.22
CA ASP A 217 -9.12 19.43 1.25
C ASP A 217 -9.12 18.89 -0.20
N GLN A 218 -9.06 17.57 -0.37
CA GLN A 218 -8.65 16.90 -1.62
C GLN A 218 -9.78 16.29 -2.45
N THR A 219 -11.05 16.70 -2.28
CA THR A 219 -12.12 16.11 -3.11
C THR A 219 -13.19 17.10 -3.61
N PRO A 220 -12.83 18.07 -4.45
CA PRO A 220 -13.77 18.54 -5.47
C PRO A 220 -13.79 17.53 -6.62
N TRP A 221 -14.95 17.32 -7.25
CA TRP A 221 -15.16 16.52 -8.47
C TRP A 221 -15.55 15.04 -8.31
N LEU A 222 -16.67 14.80 -7.64
CA LEU A 222 -17.64 13.78 -8.05
C LEU A 222 -18.78 14.48 -8.78
N ASN A 223 -18.72 14.52 -10.11
CA ASN A 223 -19.91 14.73 -10.93
C ASN A 223 -20.15 13.46 -11.74
N PHE A 224 -21.38 12.95 -11.57
CA PHE A 224 -22.03 11.75 -12.11
C PHE A 224 -21.86 10.46 -11.30
#